data_AF-A0A6G4X2F8-F1
#
_entry.id   AF-A0A6G4X2F8-F1
#
_cell.length_a   1.000
_cell.length_b   1.000
_cell.length_c   1.000
_cell.angle_alpha   90.00
_cell.angle_beta   90.00
_cell.angle_gamma   90.00
#
_symmetry.space_group_name_H-M   'P 1'
#
loop_
_entity.id
_entity.type
_entity.pdbx_description
1 polymer ?
#
loop_
_entity_poly.entity_id
_entity_poly.type
_entity_poly.pdbx_seq_one_letter_code
_entity_poly.pdbx_strand_id
1 'polypeptide(L)'
;MTPATPAPYYADVSPGTGTLPPRAWTAASSAARLSLNGGWRFRLAPTATAEDDSFADPAYDATGWAELSVPGHWVLQGHGSPAYTNVRYPFPVDPPRVPDENPTGDHRHVFDLPAGWPRTG
;
A
#
# COMPACT_ATOMS: atom_id res chain seq x y z
N MET A 1 18.25 27.31 17.38
CA MET A 1 18.52 26.17 16.49
C MET A 1 17.16 25.59 16.13
N THR A 2 16.66 25.86 14.93
CA THR A 2 15.36 25.35 14.46
C THR A 2 15.48 23.84 14.31
N PRO A 3 14.56 23.02 14.86
CA PRO A 3 14.61 21.58 14.62
C PRO A 3 14.51 21.31 13.12
N ALA A 4 15.29 20.36 12.62
CA ALA A 4 15.21 19.92 11.24
C ALA A 4 13.81 19.33 10.99
N THR A 5 13.18 19.71 9.86
CA THR A 5 11.93 19.11 9.42
C THR A 5 12.13 17.59 9.26
N PRO A 6 11.29 16.75 9.87
CA PRO A 6 11.38 15.30 9.66
C PRO A 6 11.14 14.96 8.19
N ALA A 7 11.83 13.94 7.69
CA ALA A 7 11.64 13.46 6.33
C ALA A 7 10.18 13.03 6.11
N PRO A 8 9.62 13.20 4.90
CA PRO A 8 8.31 12.64 4.58
C PRO A 8 8.36 11.10 4.68
N TYR A 9 7.21 10.47 4.92
CA TYR A 9 7.14 9.01 5.15
C TYR A 9 7.76 8.19 4.02
N TYR A 10 7.64 8.65 2.77
CA TYR A 10 8.19 7.98 1.58
C TYR A 10 9.71 8.16 1.39
N ALA A 11 10.36 8.94 2.25
CA ALA A 11 11.81 9.12 2.29
C ALA A 11 12.40 8.80 3.68
N ASP A 12 11.61 8.29 4.62
CA ASP A 12 12.08 7.82 5.92
C ASP A 12 12.69 6.41 5.77
N VAL A 13 13.92 6.26 6.27
CA VAL A 13 14.69 5.01 6.23
C VAL A 13 14.60 4.22 7.54
N SER A 14 13.87 4.74 8.52
CA SER A 14 13.63 4.07 9.80
C SER A 14 12.78 2.81 9.60
N PRO A 15 12.93 1.78 10.44
CA PRO A 15 12.06 0.62 10.40
C PRO A 15 10.58 1.01 10.58
N GLY A 16 9.69 0.30 9.89
CA GLY A 16 8.25 0.47 10.06
C GLY A 16 7.79 0.21 11.49
N THR A 17 6.74 0.91 11.91
CA THR A 17 6.14 0.81 13.25
C THR A 17 4.81 0.04 13.21
N GLY A 18 4.30 -0.38 14.37
CA GLY A 18 2.99 -1.03 14.48
C GLY A 18 2.90 -2.48 13.97
N THR A 19 4.03 -3.10 13.61
CA THR A 19 4.09 -4.50 13.16
C THR A 19 4.22 -5.47 14.33
N LEU A 20 3.74 -6.70 14.14
CA LEU A 20 3.99 -7.81 15.07
C LEU A 20 5.42 -8.37 14.87
N PRO A 21 6.01 -9.04 15.87
CA PRO A 21 7.31 -9.71 15.72
C PRO A 21 7.31 -10.72 14.56
N PRO A 22 8.44 -10.89 13.85
CA PRO A 22 8.56 -11.85 12.76
C PRO A 22 8.30 -13.28 13.27
N ARG A 23 7.54 -14.06 12.50
CA ARG A 23 7.19 -15.45 12.81
C ARG A 23 7.17 -16.33 11.56
N ALA A 24 7.30 -17.64 11.74
CA ALA A 24 7.16 -18.60 10.65
C ALA A 24 5.72 -18.62 10.09
N TRP A 25 5.58 -18.89 8.79
CA TRP A 25 4.28 -19.15 8.18
C TRP A 25 3.87 -20.61 8.41
N THR A 26 2.64 -20.82 8.89
CA THR A 26 2.09 -22.15 9.15
C THR A 26 0.94 -22.46 8.19
N ALA A 27 1.16 -23.37 7.24
CA ALA A 27 0.13 -23.76 6.28
C ALA A 27 -1.12 -24.32 6.99
N ALA A 28 -0.90 -25.26 7.91
CA ALA A 28 -1.94 -25.89 8.71
C ALA A 28 -2.10 -25.19 10.06
N SER A 29 -3.31 -24.75 10.37
CA SER A 29 -3.70 -24.21 11.68
C SER A 29 -5.21 -24.36 11.83
N SER A 30 -5.67 -24.57 13.06
CA SER A 30 -7.09 -24.50 13.42
C SER A 30 -7.58 -23.07 13.68
N ALA A 31 -6.70 -22.08 13.64
CA ALA A 31 -7.09 -20.67 13.79
C ALA A 31 -7.97 -20.22 12.61
N ALA A 32 -8.99 -19.42 12.89
CA ALA A 32 -9.85 -18.83 11.87
C ALA A 32 -9.05 -17.95 10.90
N ARG A 33 -9.37 -18.04 9.60
CA ARG A 33 -8.71 -17.29 8.52
C ARG A 33 -9.74 -16.84 7.50
N LEU A 34 -9.54 -15.64 6.97
CA LEU A 34 -10.36 -15.04 5.92
C LEU A 34 -9.40 -14.47 4.89
N SER A 35 -9.56 -14.89 3.64
CA SER A 35 -8.83 -14.26 2.54
C SER A 35 -9.52 -12.94 2.20
N LEU A 36 -8.71 -11.90 2.00
CA LEU A 36 -9.17 -10.61 1.47
C LEU A 36 -8.75 -10.44 -0.02
N ASN A 37 -8.34 -11.53 -0.67
CA ASN A 37 -8.03 -11.50 -2.10
C ASN A 37 -9.31 -11.27 -2.90
N GLY A 38 -9.22 -10.56 -4.01
CA GLY A 38 -10.36 -10.26 -4.87
C GLY A 38 -10.25 -8.90 -5.55
N GLY A 39 -11.39 -8.35 -5.94
CA GLY A 39 -11.51 -7.00 -6.51
C GLY A 39 -11.46 -5.93 -5.42
N TRP A 40 -10.55 -4.97 -5.59
CA TRP A 40 -10.37 -3.82 -4.71
C TRP A 40 -10.59 -2.54 -5.51
N ARG A 41 -11.16 -1.52 -4.86
CA ARG A 41 -11.21 -0.17 -5.46
C ARG A 41 -9.81 0.42 -5.47
N PHE A 42 -9.42 0.97 -6.61
CA PHE A 42 -8.06 1.42 -6.86
C PHE A 42 -8.02 2.77 -7.58
N ARG A 43 -7.13 3.65 -7.12
CA ARG A 43 -6.77 4.91 -7.77
C ARG A 43 -5.25 5.02 -7.82
N LEU A 44 -4.72 5.49 -8.95
CA LEU A 44 -3.30 5.78 -9.12
C LEU A 44 -3.10 7.30 -9.21
N ALA A 45 -2.35 7.86 -8.26
CA ALA A 45 -1.92 9.25 -8.29
C ALA A 45 -0.49 9.36 -8.87
N PRO A 46 -0.14 10.48 -9.54
CA PRO A 46 1.17 10.64 -10.16
C PRO A 46 2.31 10.89 -9.17
N THR A 47 2.00 11.38 -7.97
CA THR A 47 2.96 11.67 -6.90
C THR A 47 2.43 11.20 -5.55
N ALA A 48 3.32 11.03 -4.56
CA ALA A 48 2.96 10.65 -3.20
C ALA A 48 2.21 11.75 -2.41
N THR A 49 2.13 12.96 -2.95
CA THR A 49 1.50 14.13 -2.30
C THR A 49 0.32 14.67 -3.11
N ALA A 50 -0.04 14.01 -4.20
CA ALA A 50 -1.15 14.43 -5.06
C ALA A 50 -2.51 14.28 -4.39
N GLU A 51 -2.61 13.36 -3.43
CA GLU A 51 -3.83 13.03 -2.71
C GLU A 51 -3.53 13.05 -1.19
N ASP A 52 -4.56 13.31 -0.39
CA ASP A 52 -4.49 13.20 1.06
C ASP A 52 -4.98 11.82 1.56
N ASP A 53 -4.94 11.61 2.87
CA ASP A 53 -5.37 10.36 3.50
C ASP A 53 -6.90 10.26 3.70
N SER A 54 -7.71 11.14 3.08
CA SER A 54 -9.16 11.15 3.28
C SER A 54 -9.85 9.85 2.87
N PHE A 55 -9.26 9.08 1.95
CA PHE A 55 -9.77 7.78 1.51
C PHE A 55 -9.82 6.73 2.63
N ALA A 56 -9.07 6.95 3.72
CA ALA A 56 -9.06 6.08 4.89
C ALA A 56 -10.33 6.23 5.76
N ASP A 57 -11.13 7.30 5.55
CA ASP A 57 -12.43 7.43 6.21
C ASP A 57 -13.36 6.28 5.77
N PRO A 58 -13.94 5.50 6.70
CA PRO A 58 -14.92 4.48 6.38
C PRO A 58 -16.10 4.99 5.53
N ALA A 59 -16.47 6.27 5.67
CA ALA A 59 -17.55 6.92 4.95
C ALA A 59 -17.12 7.54 3.61
N TYR A 60 -15.84 7.48 3.22
CA TYR A 60 -15.38 7.98 1.92
C TYR A 60 -16.14 7.29 0.79
N ASP A 61 -16.40 7.99 -0.32
CA ASP A 61 -17.03 7.40 -1.50
C ASP A 61 -15.97 7.08 -2.56
N ALA A 62 -15.67 5.78 -2.74
CA ALA A 62 -14.75 5.29 -3.77
C ALA A 62 -15.48 4.59 -4.92
N THR A 63 -16.79 4.81 -5.08
CA THR A 63 -17.58 4.16 -6.15
C THR A 63 -17.09 4.51 -7.56
N GLY A 64 -16.54 5.72 -7.74
CA GLY A 64 -15.95 6.17 -9.00
C GLY A 64 -14.56 5.59 -9.31
N TRP A 65 -13.95 4.84 -8.40
CA TRP A 65 -12.62 4.28 -8.59
C TRP A 65 -12.66 3.02 -9.46
N ALA A 66 -11.55 2.78 -10.16
CA ALA A 66 -11.35 1.54 -10.92
C ALA A 66 -11.33 0.33 -9.99
N GLU A 67 -11.49 -0.87 -10.56
CA GLU A 67 -11.34 -2.12 -9.83
C GLU A 67 -10.02 -2.81 -10.22
N LEU A 68 -9.28 -3.30 -9.23
CA LEU A 68 -7.99 -3.96 -9.37
C LEU A 68 -8.03 -5.33 -8.68
N SER A 69 -7.47 -6.37 -9.31
CA SER A 69 -7.30 -7.68 -8.70
C SER A 69 -6.12 -7.70 -7.73
N VAL A 70 -6.36 -8.17 -6.50
CA VAL A 70 -5.34 -8.33 -5.45
C VAL A 70 -5.27 -9.81 -5.03
N PRO A 71 -4.07 -10.44 -5.04
CA PRO A 71 -2.77 -9.87 -5.38
C PRO A 71 -2.55 -9.70 -6.89
N GLY A 72 -1.80 -8.67 -7.27
CA GLY A 72 -1.36 -8.44 -8.65
C GLY A 72 -0.63 -7.10 -8.78
N HIS A 73 0.28 -6.99 -9.75
CA HIS A 73 0.96 -5.71 -10.03
C HIS A 73 0.04 -4.79 -10.85
N TRP A 74 -0.19 -3.57 -10.39
CA TRP A 74 -1.10 -2.63 -11.09
C TRP A 74 -0.63 -2.26 -12.50
N VAL A 75 0.70 -2.24 -12.74
CA VAL A 75 1.29 -1.98 -14.07
C VAL A 75 0.97 -3.05 -15.11
N LEU A 76 0.53 -4.23 -14.67
CA LEU A 76 0.05 -5.31 -15.54
C LEU A 76 -1.49 -5.32 -15.68
N GLN A 77 -2.17 -4.39 -15.04
CA GLN A 77 -3.63 -4.27 -15.00
C GLN A 77 -4.11 -2.94 -15.60
N GLY A 78 -3.29 -2.28 -16.43
CA GLY A 78 -3.67 -1.06 -17.16
C GLY A 78 -3.33 0.25 -16.45
N HIS A 79 -2.59 0.22 -15.34
CA HIS A 79 -2.20 1.41 -14.58
C HIS A 79 -0.70 1.69 -14.72
N GLY A 80 -0.31 2.57 -15.64
CA GLY A 80 1.10 2.83 -15.95
C GLY A 80 1.71 1.74 -16.83
N SER A 81 3.01 1.46 -16.67
CA SER A 81 3.71 0.48 -17.49
C SER A 81 4.89 -0.15 -16.74
N PRO A 82 5.22 -1.43 -17.00
CA PRO A 82 6.44 -2.03 -16.47
C PRO A 82 7.68 -1.29 -16.96
N ALA A 83 8.65 -1.07 -16.06
CA ALA A 83 9.95 -0.50 -16.38
C ALA A 83 11.04 -1.52 -16.08
N TYR A 84 11.93 -1.74 -17.05
CA TYR A 84 13.08 -2.62 -16.90
C TYR A 84 14.38 -1.82 -16.98
N THR A 85 15.24 -2.00 -15.99
CA THR A 85 16.62 -1.53 -16.01
C THR A 85 17.55 -2.67 -15.57
N ASN A 86 18.78 -2.69 -16.05
CA ASN A 86 19.77 -3.70 -15.66
C ASN A 86 20.66 -3.18 -14.51
N VAL A 87 21.50 -2.17 -14.79
CA VAL A 87 22.49 -1.67 -13.81
C VAL A 87 22.10 -0.30 -13.22
N ARG A 88 21.42 0.53 -14.00
CA ARG A 88 21.10 1.91 -13.60
C ARG A 88 19.74 1.94 -12.93
N TYR A 89 19.62 2.69 -11.83
CA TYR A 89 18.32 3.04 -11.28
C TYR A 89 17.52 3.84 -12.31
N PRO A 90 16.18 3.65 -12.39
CA PRO A 90 15.32 4.47 -13.24
C PRO A 90 15.07 5.88 -12.67
N PHE A 91 15.86 6.30 -11.67
CA PHE A 91 15.76 7.58 -10.97
C PHE A 91 17.16 8.07 -10.51
N PRO A 92 17.30 9.37 -10.17
CA PRO A 92 18.55 9.92 -9.65
C PRO A 92 19.06 9.21 -8.39
N VAL A 93 20.37 8.96 -8.31
CA VAL A 93 20.99 8.33 -7.15
C VAL A 93 21.32 9.40 -6.11
N ASP A 94 20.33 9.74 -5.27
CA ASP A 94 20.46 10.75 -4.20
C ASP A 94 19.79 10.27 -2.89
N PRO A 95 20.28 9.19 -2.26
CA PRO A 95 19.63 8.62 -1.08
C PRO A 95 19.61 9.61 0.11
N PRO A 96 18.52 9.66 0.90
CA PRO A 96 17.31 8.81 0.85
C PRO A 96 16.19 9.38 -0.04
N ARG A 97 16.47 10.40 -0.87
CA ARG A 97 15.45 11.11 -1.64
C ARG A 97 14.96 10.26 -2.82
N VAL A 98 13.66 10.33 -3.05
CA VAL A 98 12.97 9.73 -4.20
C VAL A 98 12.51 10.84 -5.16
N PRO A 99 12.23 10.54 -6.44
CA PRO A 99 11.66 11.51 -7.36
C PRO A 99 10.28 12.02 -6.92
N ASP A 100 9.92 13.22 -7.38
CA ASP A 100 8.55 13.74 -7.21
C ASP A 100 7.54 12.91 -8.03
N GLU A 101 7.91 12.48 -9.24
CA GLU A 101 7.15 11.53 -10.05
C GLU A 101 7.27 10.13 -9.42
N ASN A 102 6.38 9.86 -8.47
CA ASN A 102 6.34 8.65 -7.68
C ASN A 102 4.89 8.13 -7.67
N PRO A 103 4.52 7.31 -8.68
CA PRO A 103 3.17 6.80 -8.81
C PRO A 103 2.71 6.06 -7.55
N THR A 104 1.65 6.55 -6.92
CA THR A 104 1.17 6.10 -5.61
C THR A 104 -0.24 5.53 -5.76
N GLY A 105 -0.42 4.29 -5.32
CA GLY A 105 -1.64 3.52 -5.53
C GLY A 105 -2.46 3.35 -4.26
N ASP A 106 -3.62 3.99 -4.19
CA ASP A 106 -4.58 3.83 -3.10
C ASP A 106 -5.41 2.57 -3.33
N HIS A 107 -5.51 1.70 -2.32
CA HIS A 107 -6.27 0.46 -2.37
C HIS A 107 -7.34 0.46 -1.28
N ARG A 108 -8.60 0.23 -1.65
CA ARG A 108 -9.72 0.17 -0.71
C ARG A 108 -10.59 -1.06 -0.94
N HIS A 109 -10.91 -1.75 0.14
CA HIS A 109 -11.76 -2.93 0.12
C HIS A 109 -12.64 -2.96 1.36
N VAL A 110 -13.93 -3.25 1.15
CA VAL A 110 -14.92 -3.43 2.21
C VAL A 110 -15.19 -4.92 2.33
N PHE A 111 -15.12 -5.45 3.54
CA PHE A 111 -15.35 -6.87 3.82
C PHE A 111 -16.18 -7.03 5.09
N ASP A 112 -16.94 -8.12 5.15
CA ASP A 112 -17.70 -8.50 6.33
C ASP A 112 -16.90 -9.45 7.21
N LEU A 113 -16.90 -9.20 8.52
CA LEU A 113 -16.32 -10.12 9.48
C LEU A 113 -17.34 -11.23 9.82
N PRO A 114 -16.99 -12.53 9.68
CA PRO A 114 -17.90 -13.61 10.02
C PRO A 114 -18.40 -13.56 11.48
N ALA A 115 -19.68 -13.88 11.70
CA ALA A 115 -20.38 -13.75 12.99
C ALA A 115 -19.80 -14.59 14.16
N GLY A 116 -18.77 -15.41 13.93
CA GLY A 116 -18.06 -16.21 14.94
C GLY A 116 -16.57 -15.88 15.06
N TRP A 117 -16.13 -14.71 14.57
CA TRP A 117 -14.72 -14.36 14.60
C TRP A 117 -14.19 -14.25 16.04
N PRO A 118 -13.04 -14.86 16.37
CA PRO A 118 -12.46 -14.77 17.70
C PRO A 118 -12.22 -13.31 18.10
N ARG A 119 -12.71 -12.91 19.28
CA ARG A 119 -12.52 -11.55 19.83
C ARG A 119 -11.14 -11.33 20.45
N THR A 120 -10.39 -12.41 20.64
CA THR A 120 -9.05 -12.43 21.20
C THR A 120 -8.21 -13.41 20.38
N GLY A 121 -6.97 -13.01 20.08
CA GLY A 121 -5.95 -13.83 19.42
C GLY A 121 -4.65 -13.80 20.19
#